data_AF-A0ABD1RJG8-F1
#
_entry.id   AF-A0ABD1RJG8-F1
#
_cell.length_a   1.000
_cell.length_b   1.000
_cell.length_c   1.000
_cell.angle_alpha   90.00
_cell.angle_beta   90.00
_cell.angle_gamma   90.00
#
_symmetry.space_group_name_H-M   'P 1'
#
loop_
_entity.id
_entity.type
_entity.pdbx_description
1 polymer ?
#
loop_
_entity_poly.entity_id
_entity_poly.type
_entity_poly.pdbx_seq_one_letter_code
_entity_poly.pdbx_strand_id
1 'polypeptide(L)'
;MTTLIMPSNHNSIKTRFTYRFARSLKKLNKNRPASQSMKETYRRYHMIRVASYASMASAVGPKRAWSRAVLWKIRNRTLHRTLMKKSRIHALRTRKVSGNPNDLRKLVPGGEGMDFSRLLNETAHYIKCLRTQVQIMKNIVDHCSN
;
A
#
# COMPACT_ATOMS: atom_id res chain seq x y z
N MET A 1 10.31 -10.24 -33.58
CA MET A 1 9.91 -11.11 -32.45
C MET A 1 11.12 -11.24 -31.52
N THR A 2 11.22 -10.39 -30.50
CA THR A 2 12.36 -10.39 -29.58
C THR A 2 11.94 -11.02 -28.26
N THR A 3 12.55 -12.15 -27.95
CA THR A 3 12.25 -13.05 -26.84
C THR A 3 12.57 -12.41 -25.49
N LEU A 4 11.55 -12.37 -24.62
CA LEU A 4 11.67 -12.00 -23.21
C LEU A 4 12.48 -13.05 -22.44
N ILE A 5 13.70 -12.72 -22.05
CA ILE A 5 14.40 -13.44 -20.99
C ILE A 5 14.58 -12.48 -19.82
N MET A 6 13.59 -12.48 -18.93
CA MET A 6 13.80 -12.06 -17.56
C MET A 6 14.07 -13.35 -16.77
N PRO A 7 15.22 -13.49 -16.06
CA PRO A 7 15.39 -14.58 -15.10
C PRO A 7 14.50 -14.26 -13.90
N SER A 8 13.20 -14.49 -14.07
CA SER A 8 12.19 -14.17 -13.07
C SER A 8 12.21 -15.25 -12.01
N ASN A 9 12.83 -14.95 -10.87
CA ASN A 9 12.44 -15.60 -9.63
C ASN A 9 10.95 -15.27 -9.41
N HIS A 10 10.08 -16.15 -9.91
CA HIS A 10 8.62 -16.01 -9.89
C HIS A 10 8.08 -15.89 -8.46
N ASN A 11 8.90 -16.23 -7.47
CA ASN A 11 8.55 -16.18 -6.05
C ASN A 11 9.01 -14.90 -5.35
N SER A 12 9.63 -13.96 -6.05
CA SER A 12 10.04 -12.69 -5.44
C SER A 12 8.83 -11.84 -5.03
N ILE A 13 8.96 -11.09 -3.93
CA ILE A 13 7.94 -10.14 -3.48
C ILE A 13 7.62 -9.13 -4.59
N LYS A 14 8.63 -8.70 -5.35
CA LYS A 14 8.47 -7.78 -6.49
C LYS A 14 7.55 -8.38 -7.55
N THR A 15 7.81 -9.60 -8.02
CA THR A 15 6.98 -10.27 -9.03
C THR A 15 5.54 -10.45 -8.55
N ARG A 16 5.35 -10.96 -7.34
CA ARG A 16 4.03 -11.17 -6.74
C ARG A 16 3.26 -9.86 -6.56
N PHE A 17 3.95 -8.79 -6.17
CA PHE A 17 3.37 -7.47 -6.05
C PHE A 17 2.97 -6.94 -7.43
N THR A 18 3.89 -6.88 -8.40
CA THR A 18 3.61 -6.39 -9.76
C THR A 18 2.40 -7.08 -10.37
N TYR A 19 2.35 -8.43 -10.31
CA TYR A 19 1.22 -9.19 -10.85
C TYR A 19 -0.12 -8.81 -10.19
N ARG A 20 -0.15 -8.77 -8.84
CA ARG A 20 -1.38 -8.42 -8.10
C ARG A 20 -1.81 -6.98 -8.39
N PHE A 21 -0.86 -6.07 -8.46
CA PHE A 21 -1.13 -4.67 -8.70
C PHE A 21 -1.63 -4.44 -10.13
N ALA A 22 -0.98 -5.00 -11.15
CA ALA A 22 -1.43 -4.96 -12.53
C ALA A 22 -2.84 -5.56 -12.69
N ARG A 23 -3.10 -6.71 -12.05
CA ARG A 23 -4.44 -7.33 -12.03
C ARG A 23 -5.49 -6.40 -11.41
N SER A 24 -5.14 -5.67 -10.34
CA SER A 24 -6.04 -4.72 -9.70
C SER A 24 -6.30 -3.47 -10.57
N LEU A 25 -5.28 -2.96 -11.26
CA LEU A 25 -5.41 -1.84 -12.20
C LEU A 25 -6.32 -2.21 -13.38
N LYS A 26 -6.15 -3.41 -13.94
CA LYS A 26 -7.04 -3.94 -15.00
C LYS A 26 -8.51 -3.94 -14.55
N LYS A 27 -8.78 -4.34 -13.30
CA LYS A 27 -10.15 -4.28 -12.74
C LYS A 27 -10.67 -2.85 -12.58
N LEU A 28 -9.85 -1.93 -12.08
CA LEU A 28 -10.23 -0.52 -11.92
C LEU A 28 -10.44 0.20 -13.26
N ASN A 29 -9.75 -0.24 -14.32
CA ASN A 29 -9.92 0.30 -15.66
C ASN A 29 -11.21 -0.19 -16.34
N LYS A 30 -11.65 -1.43 -16.06
CA LYS A 30 -12.93 -1.96 -16.59
C LYS A 30 -14.14 -1.16 -16.10
N ASN A 31 -14.08 -0.65 -14.87
CA ASN A 31 -15.18 0.10 -14.26
C ASN A 31 -15.01 1.62 -14.44
N ARG A 32 -14.34 2.06 -15.51
CA ARG A 32 -14.09 3.49 -15.74
C ARG A 32 -15.38 4.17 -16.23
N PRO A 33 -15.91 5.18 -15.52
CA PRO A 33 -17.04 5.95 -16.01
C PRO A 33 -16.63 6.83 -17.21
N ALA A 34 -17.56 7.05 -18.13
CA ALA A 34 -17.33 7.82 -19.35
C ALA A 34 -17.08 9.31 -19.07
N SER A 35 -17.73 9.88 -18.05
CA SER A 35 -17.51 11.26 -17.61
C SER A 35 -16.59 11.32 -16.38
N GLN A 36 -15.57 12.18 -16.43
CA GLN A 36 -14.59 12.35 -15.36
C GLN A 36 -14.85 13.64 -14.59
N SER A 37 -15.67 13.55 -13.54
CA SER A 37 -15.76 14.64 -12.56
C SER A 37 -14.49 14.68 -11.69
N MET A 38 -14.15 15.85 -11.13
CA MET A 38 -13.04 16.00 -10.18
C MET A 38 -13.15 15.04 -8.98
N LYS A 39 -14.39 14.82 -8.49
CA LYS A 39 -14.69 13.86 -7.42
C LYS A 39 -14.33 12.43 -7.82
N GLU A 40 -14.57 12.08 -9.08
CA GLU A 40 -14.24 10.77 -9.65
C GLU A 40 -12.73 10.56 -9.78
N THR A 41 -11.99 11.61 -10.18
CA THR A 41 -10.52 11.61 -10.21
C THR A 41 -9.93 11.36 -8.82
N TYR A 42 -10.42 12.06 -7.79
CA TYR A 42 -9.97 11.83 -6.41
C TYR A 42 -10.28 10.42 -5.91
N ARG A 43 -11.50 9.92 -6.18
CA ARG A 43 -11.90 8.54 -5.87
C ARG A 43 -10.97 7.52 -6.53
N ARG A 44 -10.64 7.73 -7.81
CA ARG A 44 -9.76 6.86 -8.58
C ARG A 44 -8.34 6.84 -8.05
N TYR A 45 -7.76 8.02 -7.78
CA TYR A 45 -6.47 8.12 -7.09
C TYR A 45 -6.48 7.33 -5.77
N HIS A 46 -7.54 7.50 -4.98
CA HIS A 46 -7.67 6.79 -3.72
C HIS A 46 -7.69 5.28 -3.93
N MET A 47 -8.51 4.77 -4.86
CA MET A 47 -8.59 3.33 -5.17
C MET A 47 -7.26 2.75 -5.64
N ILE A 48 -6.53 3.45 -6.52
CA ILE A 48 -5.19 3.05 -6.98
C ILE A 48 -4.24 2.94 -5.78
N ARG A 49 -4.24 3.94 -4.89
CA ARG A 49 -3.43 3.92 -3.68
C ARG A 49 -3.78 2.73 -2.79
N VAL A 50 -5.07 2.46 -2.55
CA VAL A 50 -5.52 1.27 -1.77
C VAL A 50 -5.05 -0.02 -2.43
N ALA A 51 -5.25 -0.16 -3.74
CA ALA A 51 -4.89 -1.36 -4.48
C ALA A 51 -3.39 -1.63 -4.45
N SER A 52 -2.57 -0.57 -4.49
CA SER A 52 -1.12 -0.65 -4.35
C SER A 52 -0.74 -1.19 -2.96
N TYR A 53 -1.27 -0.61 -1.87
CA TYR A 53 -1.02 -1.12 -0.51
C TYR A 53 -1.52 -2.55 -0.30
N ALA A 54 -2.71 -2.89 -0.82
CA ALA A 54 -3.27 -4.24 -0.72
C ALA A 54 -2.40 -5.27 -1.45
N SER A 55 -1.91 -4.92 -2.65
CA SER A 55 -1.06 -5.79 -3.46
C SER A 55 0.31 -5.99 -2.81
N MET A 56 0.90 -4.92 -2.27
CA MET A 56 2.15 -4.96 -1.52
C MET A 56 2.04 -5.88 -0.29
N ALA A 57 1.03 -5.66 0.55
CA ALA A 57 0.81 -6.47 1.75
C ALA A 57 0.54 -7.94 1.40
N SER A 58 -0.32 -8.20 0.41
CA SER A 58 -0.62 -9.56 -0.05
C SER A 58 0.61 -10.29 -0.62
N ALA A 59 1.53 -9.57 -1.27
CA ALA A 59 2.77 -10.12 -1.80
C ALA A 59 3.76 -10.50 -0.68
N VAL A 60 3.75 -9.77 0.43
CA VAL A 60 4.58 -10.06 1.60
C VAL A 60 4.01 -11.20 2.43
N GLY A 61 2.68 -11.31 2.49
CA GLY A 61 1.99 -12.39 3.17
C GLY A 61 1.76 -12.14 4.67
N PRO A 62 1.12 -13.10 5.38
CA PRO A 62 0.59 -12.92 6.73
C PRO A 62 1.65 -12.92 7.83
N LYS A 63 2.89 -13.33 7.55
CA LYS A 63 3.97 -13.40 8.55
C LYS A 63 4.36 -12.01 9.08
N ARG A 64 4.22 -10.96 8.26
CA ARG A 64 4.54 -9.57 8.66
C ARG A 64 3.36 -8.90 9.35
N ALA A 65 3.63 -8.31 10.51
CA ALA A 65 2.61 -7.63 11.31
C ALA A 65 2.03 -6.41 10.56
N TRP A 66 2.89 -5.61 9.91
CA TRP A 66 2.41 -4.46 9.15
C TRP A 66 1.52 -4.88 7.97
N SER A 67 1.81 -6.02 7.35
CA SER A 67 1.01 -6.55 6.23
C SER A 67 -0.40 -6.91 6.69
N ARG A 68 -0.52 -7.62 7.81
CA ARG A 68 -1.82 -7.93 8.43
C ARG A 68 -2.58 -6.66 8.79
N ALA A 69 -1.91 -5.69 9.41
CA ALA A 69 -2.53 -4.41 9.78
C ALA A 69 -3.06 -3.65 8.56
N VAL A 70 -2.30 -3.61 7.46
CA VAL A 70 -2.74 -3.01 6.19
C VAL A 70 -3.97 -3.73 5.64
N LEU A 71 -3.92 -5.07 5.53
CA LEU A 71 -5.02 -5.86 4.98
C LEU A 71 -6.28 -5.75 5.85
N TRP A 72 -6.13 -5.81 7.16
CA TRP A 72 -7.22 -5.64 8.13
C TRP A 72 -7.86 -4.27 7.99
N LYS A 73 -7.05 -3.19 7.93
CA LYS A 73 -7.53 -1.83 7.73
C LYS A 73 -8.26 -1.66 6.39
N ILE A 74 -7.84 -2.37 5.34
CA ILE A 74 -8.49 -2.34 4.02
C ILE A 74 -9.82 -3.09 4.02
N ARG A 75 -9.86 -4.29 4.62
CA ARG A 75 -11.09 -5.10 4.73
C ARG A 75 -12.15 -4.40 5.56
N ASN A 76 -11.74 -3.82 6.69
CA ASN A 76 -12.66 -3.23 7.64
C ASN A 76 -12.91 -1.72 7.40
N ARG A 77 -12.64 -1.18 6.21
CA ARG A 77 -12.75 0.27 5.93
C ARG A 77 -14.10 0.87 6.29
N THR A 78 -15.18 0.15 6.03
CA THR A 78 -16.55 0.62 6.34
C THR A 78 -16.79 0.67 7.84
N LEU A 79 -16.45 -0.43 8.55
CA LEU A 79 -16.55 -0.55 10.01
C LEU A 79 -15.64 0.46 10.74
N HIS A 80 -14.41 0.65 10.26
CA HIS A 80 -13.48 1.59 10.87
C HIS A 80 -13.88 3.05 10.61
N ARG A 81 -14.55 3.36 9.49
CA ARG A 81 -15.07 4.70 9.21
C ARG A 81 -16.23 5.07 10.13
N THR A 82 -17.10 4.12 10.48
CA THR A 82 -18.22 4.33 11.41
C THR A 82 -17.71 4.44 12.85
N LEU A 83 -16.85 3.52 13.30
CA LEU A 83 -16.28 3.54 14.65
C LEU A 83 -15.39 4.78 14.92
N MET A 84 -14.60 5.23 13.94
CA MET A 84 -13.68 6.38 14.09
C MET A 84 -14.29 7.73 13.64
N LYS A 85 -15.57 7.80 13.28
CA LYS A 85 -16.25 9.10 13.07
C LYS A 85 -16.34 9.89 14.39
N LYS A 86 -16.39 9.19 15.54
CA LYS A 86 -16.34 9.78 16.90
C LYS A 86 -14.96 10.32 17.32
N SER A 87 -13.86 9.78 16.78
CA SER A 87 -12.47 10.12 17.22
C SER A 87 -11.78 11.19 16.37
N ARG A 88 -12.32 11.49 15.18
CA ARG A 88 -11.66 12.36 14.18
C ARG A 88 -11.55 13.84 14.54
N ILE A 89 -12.26 14.32 15.56
CA ILE A 89 -12.14 15.72 16.01
C ILE A 89 -10.75 16.00 16.61
N HIS A 90 -10.06 15.00 17.16
CA HIS A 90 -8.75 15.20 17.80
C HIS A 90 -7.52 14.84 16.94
N ALA A 91 -7.70 14.25 15.75
CA ALA A 91 -6.60 13.66 14.98
C ALA A 91 -6.05 14.54 13.84
N LEU A 92 -6.65 15.71 13.57
CA LEU A 92 -6.14 16.70 12.63
C LEU A 92 -5.08 17.61 13.29
N ARG A 93 -4.17 17.02 14.07
CA ARG A 93 -2.94 17.70 14.46
C ARG A 93 -1.82 17.16 13.59
N THR A 94 -1.24 18.05 12.80
CA THR A 94 -0.03 17.82 12.01
C THR A 94 0.98 17.02 12.85
N ARG A 95 1.37 15.84 12.35
CA ARG A 95 2.35 14.96 13.01
C ARG A 95 3.72 15.62 12.92
N LYS A 96 4.09 16.42 13.91
CA LYS A 96 5.47 16.85 14.12
C LYS A 96 6.26 15.60 14.54
N VAL A 97 7.15 15.14 13.67
CA VAL A 97 8.12 14.08 14.01
C VAL A 97 9.16 14.74 14.91
N SER A 98 9.24 14.33 16.17
CA SER A 98 10.19 14.89 17.14
C SER A 98 11.50 14.10 17.19
N GLY A 99 11.68 13.14 16.29
CA GLY A 99 12.80 12.20 16.33
C GLY A 99 12.67 11.16 17.46
N ASN A 100 11.51 11.11 18.13
CA ASN A 100 11.26 10.15 19.18
C ASN A 100 11.06 8.74 18.56
N PRO A 101 11.67 7.68 19.10
CA PRO A 101 11.42 6.29 18.67
C PRO A 101 9.93 5.92 18.58
N ASN A 102 9.07 6.56 19.37
CA ASN A 102 7.62 6.39 19.34
C ASN A 102 6.95 6.93 18.07
N ASP A 103 7.61 7.76 17.27
CA ASP A 103 7.08 8.22 15.99
C ASP A 103 7.03 7.07 14.96
N LEU A 104 7.97 6.11 15.04
CA LEU A 104 7.95 4.91 14.20
C LEU A 104 6.66 4.09 14.41
N ARG A 105 6.17 4.02 15.65
CA ARG A 105 4.92 3.32 15.99
C ARG A 105 3.73 3.88 15.23
N LYS A 106 3.74 5.19 14.92
CA LYS A 106 2.67 5.88 14.17
C LYS A 106 2.83 5.78 12.65
N LEU A 107 4.02 5.42 12.18
CA LEU A 107 4.37 5.35 10.75
C LEU A 107 4.26 3.92 10.20
N VAL A 108 4.64 2.92 10.99
CA VAL A 108 4.52 1.51 10.62
C VAL A 108 3.09 1.04 10.88
N PRO A 109 2.40 0.47 9.87
CA PRO A 109 1.06 -0.06 10.09
C PRO A 109 1.01 -1.08 11.24
N GLY A 110 0.17 -0.85 12.25
CA GLY A 110 0.07 -1.71 13.43
C GLY A 110 1.24 -1.60 14.40
N GLY A 111 2.09 -0.57 14.27
CA GLY A 111 3.26 -0.35 15.11
C GLY A 111 2.94 0.06 16.53
N GLU A 112 1.71 0.48 16.81
CA GLU A 112 1.28 0.99 18.12
C GLU A 112 1.55 0.00 19.27
N GLY A 113 1.28 -1.29 19.04
CA GLY A 113 1.45 -2.36 20.04
C GLY A 113 2.70 -3.23 19.88
N MET A 114 3.68 -2.85 19.05
CA MET A 114 4.89 -3.67 18.86
C MET A 114 5.95 -3.39 19.93
N ASP A 115 6.72 -4.39 20.37
CA ASP A 115 7.97 -4.12 21.09
C ASP A 115 8.99 -3.43 20.15
N PHE A 116 10.04 -2.84 20.71
CA PHE A 116 11.00 -2.05 19.93
C PHE A 116 11.76 -2.88 18.88
N SER A 117 12.18 -4.11 19.23
CA SER A 117 12.92 -5.00 18.32
C SER A 117 12.07 -5.39 17.11
N ARG A 118 10.82 -5.80 17.36
CA ARG A 118 9.83 -6.10 16.33
C ARG A 118 9.51 -4.88 15.49
N LEU A 119 9.35 -3.71 16.11
CA LEU A 119 9.09 -2.46 15.41
C LEU A 119 10.20 -2.13 14.42
N LEU A 120 11.47 -2.25 14.82
CA LEU A 120 12.61 -2.01 13.92
C LEU A 120 12.64 -3.00 12.75
N ASN A 121 12.46 -4.30 13.01
CA ASN A 121 12.43 -5.33 11.98
C ASN A 121 11.29 -5.11 10.96
N GLU A 122 10.08 -4.81 11.46
CA GLU A 122 8.93 -4.49 10.61
C GLU A 122 9.13 -3.18 9.85
N THR A 123 9.76 -2.16 10.46
CA THR A 123 10.11 -0.88 9.81
C THR A 123 11.05 -1.11 8.63
N ALA A 124 12.16 -1.81 8.83
CA ALA A 124 13.14 -2.07 7.79
C ALA A 124 12.52 -2.82 6.61
N HIS A 125 11.71 -3.84 6.92
CA HIS A 125 10.99 -4.58 5.89
C HIS A 125 9.94 -3.74 5.17
N TYR A 126 9.22 -2.87 5.89
CA TYR A 126 8.23 -1.98 5.30
C TYR A 126 8.87 -0.96 4.37
N ILE A 127 10.00 -0.35 4.74
CA ILE A 127 10.78 0.56 3.88
C ILE A 127 11.21 -0.15 2.59
N LYS A 128 11.71 -1.38 2.66
CA LYS A 128 12.07 -2.18 1.48
C LYS A 128 10.86 -2.37 0.55
N CYS A 129 9.69 -2.63 1.12
CA CYS A 129 8.46 -2.81 0.35
C CYS A 129 7.97 -1.49 -0.27
N LEU A 130 8.08 -0.36 0.44
CA LEU A 130 7.75 0.97 -0.08
C LEU A 130 8.65 1.37 -1.24
N ARG A 131 9.97 1.12 -1.16
CA ARG A 131 10.88 1.31 -2.30
C ARG A 131 10.46 0.46 -3.50
N THR A 132 10.11 -0.80 -3.25
CA THR A 132 9.61 -1.72 -4.28
C THR A 132 8.32 -1.22 -4.91
N GLN A 133 7.38 -0.69 -4.10
CA GLN A 133 6.13 -0.08 -4.56
C GLN A 133 6.40 1.06 -5.54
N VAL A 134 7.27 2.00 -5.18
CA VAL A 134 7.62 3.14 -6.03
C VAL A 134 8.26 2.67 -7.33
N GLN A 135 9.19 1.71 -7.26
CA GLN A 135 9.82 1.16 -8.46
C GLN A 135 8.81 0.50 -9.40
N ILE A 136 7.90 -0.32 -8.88
CA ILE A 136 6.85 -0.96 -9.69
C ILE A 136 5.96 0.09 -10.36
N MET A 137 5.57 1.13 -9.61
CA MET A 137 4.72 2.19 -10.15
C MET A 137 5.40 2.98 -11.27
N LYS A 138 6.69 3.31 -11.10
CA LYS A 138 7.50 3.95 -12.15
C LYS A 138 7.57 3.09 -13.40
N ASN A 139 7.96 1.82 -13.24
CA ASN A 139 8.04 0.88 -14.36
C ASN A 139 6.71 0.79 -15.13
N ILE A 140 5.56 0.74 -14.45
CA ILE A 140 4.26 0.71 -15.12
C ILE A 140 4.04 1.96 -15.97
N VAL A 141 4.37 3.15 -15.45
CA VAL A 141 4.26 4.40 -16.20
C VAL A 141 5.18 4.36 -17.43
N ASP A 142 6.44 3.98 -17.25
CA ASP A 142 7.42 3.92 -18.33
C ASP A 142 7.00 2.97 -19.46
N HIS A 143 6.35 1.84 -19.13
CA HIS A 143 5.84 0.89 -20.13
C HIS A 143 4.52 1.33 -20.80
N CYS A 144 3.82 2.32 -20.23
CA CYS A 144 2.58 2.88 -20.81
C CYS A 144 2.80 4.19 -21.56
N SER A 145 4.00 4.78 -21.44
CA SER A 145 4.41 6.00 -22.15
C SER A 145 5.15 5.73 -23.46
N ASN A 146 5.43 4.45 -23.77
CA ASN A 146 5.94 3.95 -25.06
C ASN A 146 4.82 3.26 -25.82
#